data_AF-A0A5P6TAG9-F1
#
_entry.id   AF-A0A5P6TAG9-F1
#
_cell.length_a   1.000
_cell.length_b   1.000
_cell.length_c   1.000
_cell.angle_alpha   90.00
_cell.angle_beta   90.00
_cell.angle_gamma   90.00
#
_symmetry.space_group_name_H-M   'P 1'
#
loop_
_entity.id
_entity.type
_entity.pdbx_description
1 polymer ?
#
loop_
_entity_poly.entity_id
_entity_poly.type
_entity_poly.pdbx_seq_one_letter_code
_entity_poly.pdbx_strand_id
1 'polypeptide(L)' 'MKMIYPTFKDIKTFYVWGCYKNEQIKWYVDMGVIDKEEYALITGEKYPEAKDEKSQV' A
#
# COMPACT_ATOMS: atom_id res chain seq x y z
N MET A 1 1.31 -5.85 23.40
CA MET A 1 2.18 -5.17 22.40
C MET A 1 1.30 -4.30 21.51
N LYS A 2 1.58 -3.00 21.39
CA LYS A 2 0.92 -2.14 20.41
C LYS A 2 1.64 -2.41 19.08
N MET A 3 1.00 -3.10 18.14
CA MET A 3 1.53 -3.21 16.78
C MET A 3 1.54 -1.79 16.22
N ILE A 4 2.70 -1.14 16.26
CA ILE A 4 2.88 0.18 15.66
C ILE A 4 3.07 -0.08 14.18
N TYR A 5 1.95 -0.09 13.45
CA TYR A 5 2.00 -0.03 12.01
C TYR A 5 2.43 1.38 11.60
N PRO A 6 3.32 1.50 10.60
CA PRO A 6 3.68 2.80 10.06
C PRO A 6 2.42 3.47 9.50
N THR A 7 2.29 4.78 9.72
CA THR A 7 1.17 5.54 9.15
C THR A 7 1.41 5.78 7.66
N PHE A 8 0.38 6.21 6.92
CA PHE A 8 0.51 6.65 5.53
C PHE A 8 1.72 7.58 5.31
N LYS A 9 1.93 8.54 6.22
CA LYS A 9 3.04 9.50 6.15
C LYS A 9 4.40 8.81 6.23
N ASP A 10 4.52 7.82 7.10
CA ASP A 10 5.75 7.04 7.27
C ASP A 10 6.00 6.21 6.01
N ILE A 11 5.00 5.47 5.54
CA ILE A 11 5.07 4.65 4.32
C ILE A 11 5.47 5.49 3.12
N LYS A 12 4.87 6.69 2.96
CA LYS A 12 5.22 7.64 1.91
C LYS A 12 6.69 8.09 2.02
N THR A 13 7.15 8.42 3.23
CA THR A 13 8.53 8.87 3.46
C THR A 13 9.53 7.76 3.11
N PHE A 14 9.27 6.54 3.54
CA PHE A 14 10.09 5.37 3.21
C PHE A 14 10.09 5.05 1.72
N TYR A 15 8.97 5.23 1.04
CA TYR A 15 8.89 5.09 -0.42
C TYR A 15 9.73 6.15 -1.14
N VAL A 16 9.63 7.42 -0.74
CA VAL A 16 10.44 8.52 -1.29
C VAL A 16 11.94 8.32 -1.02
N TRP A 17 12.29 7.75 0.13
CA TRP A 17 13.68 7.35 0.44
C TRP A 17 14.16 6.13 -0.34
N GLY A 18 13.28 5.46 -1.09
CA GLY A 18 13.62 4.24 -1.84
C GLY A 18 13.74 2.99 -0.97
N CYS A 19 13.33 3.03 0.30
CA CYS A 19 13.25 1.85 1.17
C CYS A 19 12.12 0.91 0.70
N TYR A 20 11.03 1.47 0.18
CA TYR A 20 9.88 0.70 -0.29
C TYR A 20 9.72 0.78 -1.80
N LYS A 21 9.31 -0.36 -2.37
CA LYS A 21 8.91 -0.49 -3.76
C LYS A 21 7.39 -0.58 -3.85
N ASN A 22 6.84 -0.41 -5.05
CA ASN A 22 5.42 -0.56 -5.34
C ASN A 22 4.81 -1.82 -4.73
N GLU A 23 5.52 -2.94 -4.74
CA GLU A 23 5.05 -4.21 -4.13
C GLU A 23 4.85 -4.10 -2.60
N GLN A 24 5.73 -3.40 -1.89
CA GLN A 24 5.57 -3.17 -0.46
C GLN A 24 4.39 -2.22 -0.18
N ILE A 25 4.19 -1.21 -1.02
CA ILE A 25 3.02 -0.31 -0.88
C ILE A 25 1.74 -1.10 -1.12
N LYS A 26 1.72 -2.06 -2.06
CA LYS A 26 0.56 -2.96 -2.24
C LYS A 26 0.30 -3.82 -1.01
N TRP A 27 1.35 -4.34 -0.38
CA TRP A 27 1.19 -5.13 0.84
C TRP A 27 0.54 -4.31 1.96
N TYR A 28 0.85 -3.02 2.09
CA TYR A 28 0.17 -2.14 3.04
C TYR A 28 -1.30 -1.89 2.68
N VAL A 29 -1.65 -1.87 1.39
CA VAL A 29 -3.06 -1.83 0.94
C VAL A 29 -3.79 -3.11 1.31
N ASP A 30 -3.17 -4.27 1.06
CA ASP A 30 -3.74 -5.59 1.37
C ASP A 30 -3.95 -5.79 2.87
N MET A 31 -3.02 -5.29 3.69
CA MET A 31 -3.14 -5.25 5.15
C MET A 31 -4.19 -4.26 5.66
N GLY A 32 -4.79 -3.43 4.79
CA GLY A 32 -5.73 -2.37 5.18
C GLY A 32 -5.07 -1.24 5.99
N VAL A 33 -3.76 -1.04 5.84
CA VAL A 33 -3.02 0.04 6.50
C VAL A 33 -3.18 1.35 5.72
N ILE A 34 -3.27 1.26 4.39
CA ILE A 34 -3.52 2.39 3.49
C ILE A 34 -4.56 2.00 2.44
N ASP A 35 -5.23 2.98 1.85
CA ASP A 35 -6.20 2.76 0.78
C ASP A 35 -5.56 2.68 -0.63
N LYS A 36 -6.33 2.19 -1.61
CA LYS A 36 -5.92 2.19 -3.03
C LYS A 36 -5.66 3.61 -3.56
N GLU A 37 -6.36 4.60 -3.04
CA GLU A 37 -6.13 6.01 -3.36
C GLU A 37 -4.80 6.50 -2.78
N GLU A 38 -4.50 6.12 -1.55
CA GLU A 38 -3.24 6.42 -0.88
C GLU A 38 -2.04 5.75 -1.59
N TYR A 39 -2.21 4.52 -2.08
CA TYR A 39 -1.23 3.88 -2.95
C TYR A 39 -0.90 4.73 -4.17
N ALA A 40 -1.93 5.28 -4.84
CA ALA A 40 -1.73 6.12 -6.02
C ALA A 40 -1.05 7.45 -5.67
N LEU A 41 -1.31 7.99 -4.47
CA LEU A 41 -0.63 9.17 -3.95
C LEU A 41 0.84 8.93 -3.58
N ILE A 42 1.19 7.71 -3.16
CA ILE A 42 2.57 7.33 -2.81
C ILE A 42 3.38 6.99 -4.05
N THR A 43 2.86 6.09 -4.88
CA THR A 43 3.58 5.53 -6.02
C THR A 43 3.50 6.40 -7.27
N GLY A 44 2.47 7.26 -7.36
CA GLY A 44 2.14 8.00 -8.58
C GLY A 44 1.46 7.13 -9.66
N GLU A 45 1.28 5.84 -9.39
CA GLU A 45 0.66 4.88 -10.31
C GLU A 45 -0.71 4.46 -9.77
N LYS A 46 -1.66 4.20 -10.67
CA LYS A 46 -2.93 3.62 -10.25
C LYS A 46 -2.65 2.28 -9.58
N TYR A 47 -3.32 2.00 -8.46
CA TYR A 47 -3.29 0.68 -7.86
C TYR A 47 -3.68 -0.31 -8.95
N PRO A 48 -2.78 -1.23 -9.34
CA PRO A 48 -3.16 -2.21 -10.33
C PRO A 48 -4.27 -3.00 -9.70
N GLU A 49 -5.44 -2.97 -10.33
CA GLU A 49 -6.48 -3.94 -10.08
C GLU A 49 -5.83 -5.29 -10.35
N ALA A 50 -5.29 -5.90 -9.30
CA ALA A 50 -5.23 -7.33 -9.24
C ALA A 50 -6.66 -7.73 -9.59
N LYS A 51 -6.80 -8.47 -10.69
CA LYS A 51 -8.03 -9.16 -10.96
C LYS A 51 -8.18 -10.12 -9.79
N ASP A 52 -8.77 -9.63 -8.71
CA ASP A 52 -9.31 -10.43 -7.65
C ASP A 52 -10.45 -11.19 -8.32
N GLU A 53 -10.08 -12.28 -8.97
CA GLU A 53 -10.85 -13.49 -9.08
C GLU A 53 -11.04 -14.06 -7.66
N LYS A 54 -11.57 -13.24 -6.74
CA LYS A 54 -12.54 -13.72 -5.76
C LYS A 54 -13.83 -13.89 -6.55
N SER A 55 -13.78 -14.91 -7.40
CA SER A 55 -14.94 -15.67 -7.83
C SER A 55 -15.86 -15.81 -6.62
N GLN A 56 -17.12 -15.49 -6.88
CA GLN A 56 -18.29 -15.99 -6.17
C GLN A 56 -17.99 -17.31 -5.45
N VAL A 57 -18.21 -17.35 -4.14
CA VAL A 57 -18.84 -18.50 -3.46
C VAL A 57 -19.72 -17.96 -2.37
#